data_AF-A0A7M7L0K1-F1
#
_entry.id   AF-A0A7M7L0K1-F1
#
_cell.length_a   1.000
_cell.length_b   1.000
_cell.length_c   1.000
_cell.angle_alpha   90.00
_cell.angle_beta   90.00
_cell.angle_gamma   90.00
#
_symmetry.space_group_name_H-M   'P 1'
#
loop_
_entity.id
_entity.type
_entity.pdbx_description
1 polymer ?
#
loop_
_entity_poly.entity_id
_entity_poly.type
_entity_poly.pdbx_seq_one_letter_code
_entity_poly.pdbx_strand_id
1 'polypeptide(L)'
;MGCNTSKESVQPVGDEAKEDGKNGDITKGESSPAKVDSQESSQKRQSAADSKKEAESKGGEKKEEEEKTEREKAATRIQAAFRGHHARKSMKDIESSTKQTGTKSSSEPTKEQLQQEFRADDKELCEAATKIQASFRGHMSRKEQAAAAIAKSAENAVEDVVSKMEEKESRSDVWDRSVRRGASERSE
;
A
#
# COMPACT_ATOMS: atom_id res chain seq x y z
N MET A 1 7.51 40.01 23.80
CA MET A 1 7.96 39.83 22.40
C MET A 1 7.16 38.67 21.84
N GLY A 2 6.10 38.98 21.10
CA GLY A 2 5.15 37.98 20.60
C GLY A 2 5.69 37.30 19.35
N CYS A 3 5.71 35.97 19.35
CA CYS A 3 5.99 35.19 18.16
C CYS A 3 4.71 35.10 17.32
N ASN A 4 4.67 35.85 16.23
CA ASN A 4 3.65 35.75 15.19
C ASN A 4 3.79 34.41 14.45
N THR A 5 2.80 33.53 14.59
CA THR A 5 2.64 32.35 13.73
C THR A 5 1.88 32.76 12.47
N SER A 6 2.60 33.11 11.41
CA SER A 6 2.00 33.28 10.09
C SER A 6 1.49 31.93 9.58
N LYS A 7 0.21 31.97 9.26
CA LYS A 7 -0.66 30.91 8.73
C LYS A 7 -0.24 30.59 7.29
N GLU A 8 0.64 29.61 7.09
CA GLU A 8 0.83 28.99 5.78
C GLU A 8 -0.10 27.77 5.67
N SER A 9 -1.06 27.89 4.77
CA SER A 9 -2.10 26.90 4.50
C SER A 9 -1.55 25.85 3.54
N VAL A 10 -0.99 24.76 4.06
CA VAL A 10 -0.64 23.59 3.25
C VAL A 10 -1.84 22.63 3.25
N GLN A 11 -2.50 22.54 2.10
CA GLN A 11 -3.60 21.60 1.86
C GLN A 11 -3.05 20.15 1.85
N PRO A 12 -3.70 19.17 2.49
CA PRO A 12 -3.38 17.77 2.25
C PRO A 12 -4.05 17.30 0.95
N VAL A 13 -3.24 17.01 -0.06
CA VAL A 13 -3.66 16.19 -1.22
C VAL A 13 -3.87 14.77 -0.72
N GLY A 14 -5.10 14.26 -0.88
CA GLY A 14 -5.45 12.89 -0.54
C GLY A 14 -4.78 11.90 -1.49
N ASP A 15 -4.01 10.98 -0.92
CA ASP A 15 -3.54 9.77 -1.58
C ASP A 15 -4.35 8.59 -1.01
N GLU A 16 -5.44 8.23 -1.69
CA GLU A 16 -6.24 7.05 -1.38
C GLU A 16 -5.59 5.81 -1.99
N ALA A 17 -4.59 5.25 -1.30
CA ALA A 17 -4.13 3.90 -1.59
C ALA A 17 -4.93 2.89 -0.74
N LYS A 18 -6.04 2.40 -1.31
CA LYS A 18 -6.67 1.14 -0.86
C LYS A 18 -5.69 -0.01 -1.09
N GLU A 19 -5.11 -0.53 -0.03
CA GLU A 19 -4.43 -1.83 -0.06
C GLU A 19 -5.46 -2.93 0.23
N ASP A 20 -6.01 -3.53 -0.83
CA ASP A 20 -6.83 -4.73 -0.73
C ASP A 20 -5.93 -5.95 -0.46
N GLY A 21 -5.80 -6.32 0.81
CA GLY A 21 -5.20 -7.58 1.23
C GLY A 21 -6.05 -8.79 0.83
N LYS A 22 -5.86 -9.30 -0.38
CA LYS A 22 -6.35 -10.62 -0.80
C LYS A 22 -5.25 -11.66 -0.65
N ASN A 23 -5.27 -12.34 0.49
CA ASN A 23 -4.68 -13.65 0.67
C ASN A 23 -5.35 -14.62 -0.31
N GLY A 24 -4.67 -14.89 -1.43
CA GLY A 24 -5.10 -15.83 -2.46
C GLY A 24 -4.38 -17.17 -2.29
N ASP A 25 -5.15 -18.15 -1.83
CA ASP A 25 -4.92 -19.58 -1.83
C ASP A 25 -4.10 -20.06 -3.06
N ILE A 26 -2.85 -20.47 -2.84
CA ILE A 26 -2.05 -21.18 -3.85
C ILE A 26 -2.38 -22.66 -3.74
N THR A 27 -3.32 -23.09 -4.57
CA THR A 27 -3.65 -24.49 -4.78
C THR A 27 -2.41 -25.27 -5.19
N LYS A 28 -2.06 -26.23 -4.33
CA LYS A 28 -1.06 -27.28 -4.46
C LYS A 28 -1.30 -28.10 -5.72
N GLY A 29 -0.51 -27.86 -6.76
CA GLY A 29 -0.43 -28.67 -7.97
C GLY A 29 0.84 -29.53 -7.95
N GLU A 30 0.63 -30.83 -8.00
CA GLU A 30 1.60 -31.88 -7.73
C GLU A 30 2.52 -32.13 -8.94
N SER A 31 3.84 -32.06 -8.75
CA SER A 31 4.77 -32.91 -9.48
C SER A 31 6.07 -33.04 -8.67
N SER A 32 6.23 -34.20 -8.05
CA SER A 32 7.41 -34.61 -7.30
C SER A 32 8.68 -34.67 -8.16
N PRO A 33 9.87 -34.64 -7.51
CA PRO A 33 11.15 -34.32 -8.13
C PRO A 33 11.93 -35.57 -8.55
N ALA A 34 12.72 -35.46 -9.62
CA ALA A 34 13.81 -36.39 -9.90
C ALA A 34 15.13 -35.61 -9.97
N LYS A 35 16.01 -35.92 -9.02
CA LYS A 35 17.42 -35.57 -9.00
C LYS A 35 18.10 -36.05 -10.29
N VAL A 36 19.06 -35.30 -10.82
CA VAL A 36 20.36 -35.86 -11.18
C VAL A 36 21.39 -34.74 -11.36
N ASP A 37 22.57 -35.07 -10.84
CA ASP A 37 23.77 -34.30 -10.65
C ASP A 37 24.55 -34.08 -11.96
N SER A 38 25.49 -33.14 -11.87
CA SER A 38 26.67 -32.91 -12.70
C SER A 38 27.05 -33.96 -13.74
N GLN A 39 27.38 -33.52 -14.96
CA GLN A 39 28.75 -33.63 -15.48
C GLN A 39 28.94 -32.90 -16.82
N GLU A 40 30.08 -32.23 -16.87
CA GLU A 40 30.80 -31.68 -18.01
C GLU A 40 30.95 -32.66 -19.19
N SER A 41 30.74 -32.18 -20.43
CA SER A 41 31.57 -32.61 -21.56
C SER A 41 31.48 -31.63 -22.72
N SER A 42 32.63 -31.06 -23.05
CA SER A 42 32.93 -30.36 -24.30
C SER A 42 32.89 -31.33 -25.49
N GLN A 43 32.27 -30.97 -26.62
CA GLN A 43 32.76 -31.34 -27.96
C GLN A 43 32.00 -30.65 -29.11
N LYS A 44 32.68 -29.63 -29.68
CA LYS A 44 33.00 -29.44 -31.11
C LYS A 44 32.23 -30.30 -32.13
N ARG A 45 31.66 -29.66 -33.18
CA ARG A 45 31.93 -29.83 -34.64
C ARG A 45 30.74 -29.27 -35.48
N GLN A 46 30.97 -28.19 -36.23
CA GLN A 46 31.13 -28.16 -37.71
C GLN A 46 29.82 -28.45 -38.48
N SER A 47 29.12 -27.44 -39.03
CA SER A 47 29.34 -26.72 -40.31
C SER A 47 28.86 -27.46 -41.56
N ALA A 48 28.10 -26.75 -42.40
CA ALA A 48 27.85 -26.86 -43.86
C ALA A 48 26.34 -26.86 -44.17
N ALA A 49 25.82 -25.80 -44.82
CA ALA A 49 25.49 -25.75 -46.26
C ALA A 49 24.01 -26.09 -46.49
N ASP A 50 23.23 -25.52 -47.41
CA ASP A 50 23.36 -24.40 -48.35
C ASP A 50 21.95 -24.17 -48.91
N SER A 51 21.65 -22.88 -49.16
CA SER A 51 20.77 -22.29 -50.18
C SER A 51 19.25 -22.61 -50.36
N LYS A 52 18.51 -21.49 -50.48
CA LYS A 52 17.66 -21.10 -51.63
C LYS A 52 16.14 -20.98 -51.37
N LYS A 53 15.66 -19.74 -51.21
CA LYS A 53 14.78 -19.14 -52.23
C LYS A 53 14.63 -17.62 -52.07
N GLU A 54 14.71 -16.98 -53.23
CA GLU A 54 14.62 -15.56 -53.55
C GLU A 54 13.26 -14.93 -53.26
N ALA A 55 13.34 -13.63 -52.95
CA ALA A 55 12.47 -12.52 -53.35
C ALA A 55 10.95 -12.68 -53.31
N GLU A 56 10.30 -11.99 -52.35
CA GLU A 56 9.21 -11.04 -52.68
C GLU A 56 9.29 -9.79 -51.80
N SER A 57 9.52 -8.67 -52.50
CA SER A 57 9.63 -7.31 -52.00
C SER A 57 8.24 -6.73 -51.71
N LYS A 58 8.16 -5.91 -50.64
CA LYS A 58 7.06 -5.00 -50.23
C LYS A 58 6.14 -5.38 -49.05
N GLY A 59 6.37 -6.49 -48.37
CA GLY A 59 5.73 -6.82 -47.08
C GLY A 59 6.69 -7.04 -45.90
N GLY A 60 8.00 -7.15 -46.16
CA GLY A 60 9.01 -7.57 -45.18
C GLY A 60 9.47 -6.49 -44.20
N GLU A 61 9.44 -5.21 -44.59
CA GLU A 61 10.00 -4.12 -43.78
C GLU A 61 9.25 -3.95 -42.44
N LYS A 62 7.92 -4.09 -42.45
CA LYS A 62 7.12 -4.03 -41.20
C LYS A 62 7.36 -5.23 -40.29
N LYS A 63 7.55 -6.43 -40.85
CA LYS A 63 7.70 -7.66 -40.08
C LYS A 63 9.09 -7.76 -39.44
N GLU A 64 10.12 -7.31 -40.15
CA GLU A 64 11.49 -7.23 -39.62
C GLU A 64 11.63 -6.13 -38.56
N GLU A 65 10.94 -5.00 -38.72
CA GLU A 65 10.90 -3.95 -37.71
C GLU A 65 10.17 -4.43 -36.45
N GLU A 66 9.02 -5.10 -36.58
CA GLU A 66 8.30 -5.69 -35.44
C GLU A 66 9.17 -6.72 -34.69
N GLU A 67 9.85 -7.64 -35.40
CA GLU A 67 10.78 -8.60 -34.78
C GLU A 67 11.95 -7.90 -34.09
N LYS A 68 12.49 -6.83 -34.68
CA LYS A 68 13.58 -6.07 -34.05
C LYS A 68 13.10 -5.38 -32.77
N THR A 69 11.92 -4.76 -32.78
CA THR A 69 11.35 -4.15 -31.57
C THR A 69 11.01 -5.20 -30.51
N GLU A 70 10.57 -6.40 -30.90
CA GLU A 70 10.30 -7.49 -29.98
C GLU A 70 11.60 -8.04 -29.37
N ARG A 71 12.66 -8.19 -30.17
CA ARG A 71 14.02 -8.55 -29.68
C ARG A 71 14.57 -7.49 -28.71
N GLU A 72 14.39 -6.20 -29.00
CA GLU A 72 14.79 -5.11 -28.12
C GLU A 72 14.00 -5.10 -26.79
N LYS A 73 12.68 -5.33 -26.85
CA LYS A 73 11.82 -5.50 -25.66
C LYS A 73 12.24 -6.72 -24.83
N ALA A 74 12.52 -7.85 -25.48
CA ALA A 74 12.99 -9.07 -24.82
C ALA A 74 14.36 -8.84 -24.16
N ALA A 75 15.30 -8.21 -24.85
CA ALA A 75 16.60 -7.85 -24.30
C ALA A 75 16.45 -6.93 -23.08
N THR A 76 15.58 -5.93 -23.16
CA THR A 76 15.29 -5.02 -22.04
C THR A 76 14.70 -5.77 -20.84
N ARG A 77 13.77 -6.72 -21.07
CA ARG A 77 13.22 -7.56 -20.01
C ARG A 77 14.30 -8.41 -19.32
N ILE A 78 15.19 -9.02 -20.10
CA ILE A 78 16.30 -9.82 -19.56
C ILE A 78 17.27 -8.94 -18.75
N GLN A 79 17.64 -7.77 -19.28
CA GLN A 79 18.53 -6.83 -18.58
C GLN A 79 17.91 -6.31 -17.27
N ALA A 80 16.61 -5.97 -17.30
CA ALA A 80 15.88 -5.53 -16.11
C ALA A 80 15.78 -6.66 -15.06
N ALA A 81 15.46 -7.88 -15.49
CA ALA A 81 15.39 -9.05 -14.63
C ALA A 81 16.76 -9.37 -14.00
N PHE A 82 17.84 -9.31 -14.78
CA PHE A 82 19.20 -9.53 -14.31
C PHE A 82 19.64 -8.47 -13.30
N ARG A 83 19.45 -7.18 -13.61
CA ARG A 83 19.77 -6.09 -12.68
C ARG A 83 19.00 -6.22 -11.37
N GLY A 84 17.70 -6.56 -11.46
CA GLY A 84 16.87 -6.83 -10.29
C GLY A 84 17.34 -8.06 -9.49
N HIS A 85 17.69 -9.15 -10.17
CA HIS A 85 18.21 -10.35 -9.52
C HIS A 85 19.53 -10.06 -8.80
N HIS A 86 20.45 -9.33 -9.44
CA HIS A 86 21.72 -8.94 -8.85
C HIS A 86 21.53 -8.10 -7.59
N ALA A 87 20.66 -7.09 -7.62
CA ALA A 87 20.35 -6.25 -6.45
C ALA A 87 19.71 -7.07 -5.31
N ARG A 88 18.76 -7.96 -5.63
CA ARG A 88 18.15 -8.84 -4.64
C ARG A 88 19.15 -9.84 -4.05
N LYS A 89 20.04 -10.38 -4.89
CA LYS A 89 21.06 -11.35 -4.48
C LYS A 89 22.09 -10.70 -3.56
N SER A 90 22.58 -9.50 -3.87
CA SER A 90 23.50 -8.76 -2.99
C SER A 90 22.86 -8.46 -1.63
N MET A 91 21.58 -8.05 -1.60
CA MET A 91 20.87 -7.85 -0.32
C MET A 91 20.70 -9.16 0.45
N LYS A 92 20.37 -10.26 -0.23
CA LYS A 92 20.21 -11.57 0.41
C LYS A 92 21.52 -12.12 0.98
N ASP A 93 22.63 -11.90 0.28
CA ASP A 93 23.95 -12.31 0.72
C ASP A 93 24.42 -11.43 1.90
N ILE A 94 24.07 -10.13 1.92
CA ILE A 94 24.26 -9.26 3.10
C ILE A 94 23.40 -9.73 4.28
N GLU A 95 22.12 -10.05 4.09
CA GLU A 95 21.24 -10.56 5.15
C GLU A 95 21.73 -11.90 5.69
N SER A 96 22.17 -12.82 4.82
CA SER A 96 22.68 -14.13 5.24
C SER A 96 24.04 -14.04 5.93
N SER A 97 24.92 -13.14 5.50
CA SER A 97 26.19 -12.85 6.19
C SER A 97 25.96 -12.14 7.53
N THR A 98 25.01 -11.21 7.59
CA THR A 98 24.60 -10.54 8.85
C THR A 98 23.95 -11.54 9.82
N LYS A 99 23.21 -12.53 9.32
CA LYS A 99 22.73 -13.68 10.13
C LYS A 99 23.85 -14.65 10.55
N GLN A 100 25.01 -14.61 9.91
CA GLN A 100 26.16 -15.45 10.30
C GLN A 100 27.11 -14.74 11.27
N THR A 101 27.17 -13.41 11.27
CA THR A 101 28.01 -12.63 12.21
C THR A 101 27.23 -12.10 13.42
N GLY A 102 25.91 -11.98 13.33
CA GLY A 102 25.03 -11.77 14.47
C GLY A 102 24.53 -13.10 15.02
N THR A 103 25.17 -13.60 16.06
CA THR A 103 24.60 -14.52 17.06
C THR A 103 23.66 -15.60 16.52
N LYS A 104 24.23 -16.79 16.29
CA LYS A 104 23.47 -18.04 16.26
C LYS A 104 22.63 -18.19 17.53
N SER A 105 21.35 -17.89 17.46
CA SER A 105 20.34 -18.58 18.26
C SER A 105 19.02 -18.56 17.52
N SER A 106 18.75 -19.65 16.81
CA SER A 106 17.39 -20.04 16.41
C SER A 106 16.56 -20.52 17.62
N SER A 107 17.00 -20.24 18.85
CA SER A 107 16.28 -20.44 20.10
C SER A 107 15.76 -19.09 20.57
N GLU A 108 14.60 -19.08 21.23
CA GLU A 108 14.12 -17.91 21.95
C GLU A 108 15.25 -17.35 22.82
N PRO A 109 15.49 -16.02 22.78
CA PRO A 109 16.50 -15.42 23.62
C PRO A 109 16.13 -15.66 25.09
N THR A 110 17.10 -16.15 25.86
CA THR A 110 16.89 -16.35 27.29
C THR A 110 16.63 -15.01 27.98
N LYS A 111 15.86 -15.01 29.07
CA LYS A 111 15.49 -13.79 29.80
C LYS A 111 16.73 -13.00 30.25
N GLU A 112 17.80 -13.71 30.60
CA GLU A 112 19.08 -13.12 31.00
C GLU A 112 19.74 -12.36 29.85
N GLN A 113 19.71 -12.89 28.62
CA GLN A 113 20.27 -12.22 27.44
C GLN A 113 19.48 -10.93 27.11
N LEU A 114 18.16 -10.99 27.17
CA LEU A 114 17.31 -9.81 26.98
C LEU A 114 17.54 -8.75 28.05
N GLN A 115 17.71 -9.16 29.32
CA GLN A 115 17.98 -8.22 30.40
C GLN A 115 19.38 -7.60 30.30
N GLN A 116 20.31 -8.29 29.65
CA GLN A 116 21.66 -7.80 29.40
C GLN A 116 21.70 -6.79 28.24
N GLU A 117 20.87 -6.97 27.21
CA GLU A 117 20.68 -6.04 26.09
C GLU A 117 19.78 -4.85 26.44
N PHE A 118 18.71 -5.08 27.21
CA PHE A 118 17.74 -4.07 27.65
C PHE A 118 17.85 -3.83 29.16
N ARG A 119 18.92 -3.15 29.56
CA ARG A 119 19.14 -2.86 30.98
C ARG A 119 18.20 -1.77 31.47
N ALA A 120 17.57 -2.00 32.61
CA ALA A 120 16.72 -1.00 33.27
C ALA A 120 17.53 0.20 33.80
N ASP A 121 18.83 0.03 34.01
CA ASP A 121 19.73 1.10 34.46
C ASP A 121 20.19 2.00 33.30
N ASP A 122 19.94 1.60 32.04
CA ASP A 122 20.24 2.41 30.87
C ASP A 122 19.21 3.53 30.74
N LYS A 123 19.64 4.73 31.12
CA LYS A 123 18.83 5.94 31.11
C LYS A 123 18.38 6.33 29.70
N GLU A 124 19.23 6.18 28.69
CA GLU A 124 18.89 6.54 27.31
C GLU A 124 17.84 5.58 26.75
N LEU A 125 18.01 4.28 27.02
CA LEU A 125 17.03 3.27 26.64
C LEU A 125 15.66 3.51 27.29
N CYS A 126 15.65 3.82 28.60
CA CYS A 126 14.42 4.12 29.34
C CYS A 126 13.74 5.40 28.84
N GLU A 127 14.51 6.45 28.56
CA GLU A 127 14.00 7.71 28.00
C GLU A 127 13.40 7.49 26.61
N ALA A 128 14.07 6.73 25.74
CA ALA A 128 13.57 6.38 24.42
C ALA A 128 12.27 5.56 24.49
N ALA A 129 12.24 4.53 25.33
CA ALA A 129 11.05 3.71 25.55
C ALA A 129 9.87 4.56 26.06
N THR A 130 10.13 5.45 27.03
CA THR A 130 9.12 6.38 27.56
C THR A 130 8.58 7.32 26.47
N LYS A 131 9.46 7.83 25.60
CA LYS A 131 9.06 8.71 24.48
C LYS A 131 8.15 7.99 23.48
N ILE A 132 8.47 6.74 23.14
CA ILE A 132 7.64 5.91 22.26
C ILE A 132 6.27 5.66 22.90
N GLN A 133 6.25 5.26 24.17
CA GLN A 133 5.00 5.00 24.91
C GLN A 133 4.13 6.25 25.02
N ALA A 134 4.71 7.40 25.36
CA ALA A 134 4.00 8.67 25.45
C ALA A 134 3.41 9.09 24.09
N SER A 135 4.20 8.96 23.02
CA SER A 135 3.75 9.25 21.65
C SER A 135 2.58 8.37 21.24
N PHE A 136 2.67 7.07 21.51
CA PHE A 136 1.62 6.10 21.19
C PHE A 136 0.32 6.39 21.95
N ARG A 137 0.40 6.61 23.27
CA ARG A 137 -0.77 6.97 24.09
C ARG A 137 -1.42 8.26 23.58
N GLY A 138 -0.62 9.27 23.24
CA GLY A 138 -1.09 10.52 22.66
C GLY A 138 -1.75 10.33 21.28
N HIS A 139 -1.18 9.49 20.43
CA HIS A 139 -1.75 9.17 19.12
C HIS A 139 -3.11 8.48 19.25
N MET A 140 -3.24 7.49 20.14
CA MET A 140 -4.52 6.80 20.37
C MET A 140 -5.60 7.75 20.88
N SER A 141 -5.28 8.60 21.86
CA SER A 141 -6.24 9.58 22.37
C SER A 141 -6.69 10.58 21.30
N ARG A 142 -5.76 11.10 20.47
CA ARG A 142 -6.13 11.98 19.35
C ARG A 142 -7.00 11.29 18.30
N LYS A 143 -6.71 10.02 18.00
CA LYS A 143 -7.52 9.23 17.06
C LYS A 143 -8.95 9.05 17.58
N GLU A 144 -9.10 8.71 18.86
CA GLU A 144 -10.41 8.59 19.51
C GLU A 144 -11.16 9.93 19.54
N GLN A 145 -10.48 11.02 19.89
CA GLN A 145 -11.09 12.36 19.89
C GLN A 145 -11.49 12.81 18.49
N ALA A 146 -10.69 12.55 17.47
CA ALA A 146 -11.02 12.86 16.09
C ALA A 146 -12.26 12.07 15.63
N ALA A 147 -12.31 10.76 15.92
CA ALA A 147 -13.47 9.93 15.64
C ALA A 147 -14.72 10.43 16.39
N ALA A 148 -14.60 10.77 17.67
CA ALA A 148 -15.70 11.30 18.47
C ALA A 148 -16.15 12.69 18.01
N ALA A 149 -15.24 13.55 17.55
CA ALA A 149 -15.58 14.87 17.00
C ALA A 149 -16.36 14.75 15.68
N ILE A 150 -15.96 13.81 14.81
CA ILE A 150 -16.69 13.51 13.58
C ILE A 150 -18.09 12.99 13.91
N ALA A 151 -18.20 12.04 14.84
CA ALA A 151 -19.49 11.50 15.26
C ALA A 151 -20.42 12.58 15.82
N LYS A 152 -19.93 13.41 16.75
CA LYS A 152 -20.70 14.54 17.32
C LYS A 152 -21.10 15.56 16.26
N SER A 153 -20.22 15.85 15.30
CA SER A 153 -20.56 16.76 14.20
C SER A 153 -21.66 16.19 13.31
N ALA A 154 -21.68 14.88 13.08
CA ALA A 154 -22.75 14.23 12.33
C ALA A 154 -24.07 14.23 13.11
N GLU A 155 -24.05 13.92 14.41
CA GLU A 155 -25.23 13.98 15.28
C GLU A 155 -25.84 15.38 15.31
N ASN A 156 -25.02 16.42 15.52
CA ASN A 156 -25.50 17.81 15.51
C ASN A 156 -26.10 18.21 14.15
N ALA A 157 -25.54 17.73 13.04
CA ALA A 157 -26.08 18.02 11.70
C ALA A 157 -27.43 17.32 11.47
N VAL A 158 -27.62 16.11 12.00
CA VAL A 158 -28.91 15.40 11.95
C VAL A 158 -29.95 16.13 12.80
N GLU A 159 -29.61 16.57 14.02
CA GLU A 159 -30.52 17.36 14.86
C GLU A 159 -30.96 18.67 14.20
N ASP A 160 -30.05 19.38 13.51
CA ASP A 160 -30.39 20.60 12.77
C ASP A 160 -31.37 20.32 11.62
N VAL A 161 -31.13 19.24 10.86
CA VAL A 161 -32.04 18.84 9.77
C VAL A 161 -33.42 18.45 10.30
N VAL A 162 -33.48 17.70 11.40
CA VAL A 162 -34.76 17.30 12.05
C VAL A 162 -35.51 18.54 12.53
N SER A 163 -34.84 19.46 13.22
CA SER A 163 -35.44 20.72 13.67
C SER A 163 -35.99 21.54 12.50
N LYS A 164 -35.26 21.58 11.37
CA LYS A 164 -35.69 22.26 10.14
C LYS A 164 -36.93 21.63 9.51
N MET A 165 -37.06 20.31 9.60
CA MET A 165 -38.23 19.58 9.10
C MET A 165 -39.46 19.84 9.97
N GLU A 166 -39.32 19.77 11.28
CA GLU A 166 -40.42 20.07 12.23
C GLU A 166 -40.90 21.52 12.09
N GLU A 167 -40.00 22.49 11.92
CA GLU A 167 -40.37 23.88 11.70
C GLU A 167 -41.15 24.05 10.39
N LYS A 168 -40.73 23.37 9.32
CA LYS A 168 -41.42 23.41 8.02
C LYS A 168 -42.79 22.76 8.09
N GLU A 169 -42.92 21.65 8.81
CA GLU A 169 -44.20 20.96 9.03
C GLU A 169 -45.16 21.86 9.81
N SER A 170 -44.70 22.43 10.93
CA SER A 170 -45.51 23.37 11.72
C SER A 170 -45.93 24.60 10.91
N ARG A 171 -45.03 25.15 10.10
CA ARG A 171 -45.35 26.28 9.21
C ARG A 171 -46.36 25.90 8.12
N SER A 172 -46.31 24.68 7.59
CA SER A 172 -47.28 24.16 6.63
C SER A 172 -48.66 24.02 7.27
N ASP A 173 -48.73 23.46 8.48
CA ASP A 173 -49.99 23.29 9.22
C ASP A 173 -50.68 24.62 9.54
N VAL A 174 -49.89 25.64 9.91
CA VAL A 174 -50.40 27.00 10.15
C VAL A 174 -50.97 27.60 8.87
N TRP A 175 -50.30 27.41 7.73
CA TRP A 175 -50.78 27.88 6.44
C TRP A 175 -52.07 27.16 6.01
N ASP A 176 -52.15 25.83 6.13
CA ASP A 176 -53.36 25.05 5.82
C ASP A 176 -54.57 25.49 6.65
N ARG A 177 -54.39 25.68 7.97
CA ARG A 177 -55.44 26.21 8.85
C ARG A 177 -55.92 27.60 8.42
N SER A 178 -55.00 28.48 8.03
CA SER A 178 -55.34 29.82 7.60
C SER A 178 -56.16 29.80 6.30
N VAL A 179 -55.76 28.97 5.33
CA VAL A 179 -56.48 28.81 4.06
C VAL A 179 -57.89 28.24 4.29
N ARG A 180 -58.01 27.23 5.16
CA ARG A 180 -59.32 26.63 5.50
C ARG A 180 -60.28 27.62 6.15
N ARG A 181 -59.78 28.47 7.06
CA ARG A 181 -60.60 29.51 7.71
C ARG A 181 -61.07 30.57 6.71
N GLY A 182 -60.17 31.05 5.84
CA GLY A 182 -60.53 32.04 4.81
C GLY A 182 -61.45 31.52 3.72
N ALA A 183 -61.51 30.20 3.48
CA ALA A 183 -62.48 29.58 2.59
C ALA A 183 -63.90 29.52 3.21
N SER A 184 -63.99 29.36 4.53
CA SER A 184 -65.25 29.38 5.27
C SER A 184 -65.88 30.78 5.26
N GLU A 185 -65.07 31.83 5.42
CA GLU A 185 -65.54 33.23 5.48
C GLU A 185 -65.95 33.82 4.12
N ARG A 186 -65.67 33.12 3.01
CA ARG A 186 -65.99 33.58 1.64
C ARG A 186 -67.29 32.97 1.09
N SER A 187 -67.93 32.06 1.84
CA SER A 187 -69.15 31.35 1.43
C SER A 187 -70.43 31.84 2.13
N GLU A 188 -70.36 32.89 2.94
CA GLU A 188 -71.50 33.62 3.53
C GLU A 188 -71.69 34.99 2.85
#